data_AF-E6MG30-F1
#
_entry.id   AF-E6MG30-F1
#
_cell.length_a   1.000
_cell.length_b   1.000
_cell.length_c   1.000
_cell.angle_alpha   90.00
_cell.angle_beta   90.00
_cell.angle_gamma   90.00
#
_symmetry.space_group_name_H-M   'P 1'
#
loop_
_entity.id
_entity.type
_entity.pdbx_description
1 polymer ?
#
loop_
_entity_poly.entity_id
_entity_poly.type
_entity_poly.pdbx_seq_one_letter_code
_entity_poly.pdbx_strand_id
1 'polypeptide(L)'
;MRQLDIDAVMVVQNGKTLGFEHIGGPVLHNVFSVAKTFTVTGIGMAVDAGLLHLSDKPADCFEGLFSENTDPRWQNVTLEHLLTMTSGHGAAHMMAAERKYLRSETDKAMSEAVKNEWLRYAFACPMIYEPGEHFCYGNLAPYVAGRMLEKITGMSIQDYLFEKFW
;
A
#
# COMPACT_ATOMS: atom_id res chain seq x y z
N MET A 1 -6.03 25.03 18.95
CA MET A 1 -6.49 23.88 18.14
C MET A 1 -7.31 24.28 16.92
N ARG A 2 -8.28 25.20 17.00
CA ARG A 2 -9.06 25.66 15.81
C ARG A 2 -8.28 26.37 14.69
N GLN A 3 -7.02 26.77 14.92
CA GLN A 3 -6.15 27.36 13.90
C GLN A 3 -5.29 26.32 13.16
N LEU A 4 -5.31 25.05 13.58
CA LEU A 4 -4.46 23.99 13.03
C LEU A 4 -5.27 22.88 12.32
N ASP A 5 -6.58 23.06 12.15
CA ASP A 5 -7.48 22.07 11.53
C ASP A 5 -7.31 20.65 12.10
N ILE A 6 -7.24 20.56 13.44
CA ILE A 6 -7.14 19.30 14.16
C ILE A 6 -8.55 18.82 14.52
N ASP A 7 -8.89 17.61 14.12
CA ASP A 7 -10.17 16.99 14.45
C ASP A 7 -10.15 16.20 15.77
N ALA A 8 -9.03 15.54 16.09
CA ALA A 8 -8.90 14.78 17.34
C ALA A 8 -7.44 14.61 17.78
N VAL A 9 -7.21 14.55 19.10
CA VAL A 9 -5.92 14.20 19.72
C VAL A 9 -6.16 13.25 20.88
N MET A 10 -5.41 12.15 20.93
CA MET A 10 -5.38 11.24 22.07
C MET A 10 -3.94 11.03 22.54
N VAL A 11 -3.71 11.16 23.84
CA VAL A 11 -2.42 10.90 24.48
C VAL A 11 -2.57 9.71 25.42
N VAL A 12 -1.82 8.65 25.16
CA VAL A 12 -1.79 7.43 25.96
C VAL A 12 -0.37 7.22 26.47
N GLN A 13 -0.23 6.96 27.77
CA GLN A 13 1.05 6.62 28.40
C GLN A 13 0.86 5.43 29.33
N ASN A 14 1.73 4.43 29.24
CA ASN A 14 1.67 3.21 30.07
C ASN A 14 0.29 2.54 30.07
N GLY A 15 -0.34 2.48 28.89
CA GLY A 15 -1.69 1.91 28.72
C GLY A 15 -2.84 2.76 29.28
N LYS A 16 -2.56 3.98 29.78
CA LYS A 16 -3.57 4.89 30.33
C LYS A 16 -3.76 6.10 29.43
N THR A 17 -5.01 6.43 29.12
CA THR A 17 -5.35 7.69 28.45
C THR A 17 -5.13 8.85 29.42
N LEU A 18 -4.17 9.71 29.11
CA LEU A 18 -3.87 10.93 29.87
C LEU A 18 -4.70 12.12 29.40
N GLY A 19 -5.09 12.13 28.13
CA GLY A 19 -5.93 13.16 27.54
C GLY A 19 -6.53 12.68 26.23
N PHE A 20 -7.77 13.10 25.98
CA PHE A 20 -8.46 12.88 24.72
C PHE A 20 -9.35 14.08 24.44
N GLU A 21 -9.17 14.69 23.27
CA GLU A 21 -10.02 15.75 22.78
C GLU A 21 -10.47 15.41 21.36
N HIS A 22 -11.78 15.55 21.14
CA HIS A 22 -12.38 15.42 19.82
C HIS A 22 -13.15 16.68 19.50
N ILE A 23 -12.78 17.32 18.40
CA ILE A 23 -13.41 18.52 17.88
C ILE A 23 -14.45 18.05 16.86
N GLY A 24 -15.76 18.19 17.18
CA GLY A 24 -16.85 17.82 16.27
C GLY A 24 -17.59 16.49 16.54
N GLY A 25 -17.21 15.73 17.58
CA GLY A 25 -17.89 14.47 17.97
C GLY A 25 -17.39 13.22 17.21
N PRO A 26 -17.75 12.00 17.65
CA PRO A 26 -17.12 10.77 17.17
C PRO A 26 -17.50 10.47 15.72
N VAL A 27 -16.59 10.80 14.79
CA VAL A 27 -16.74 10.54 13.36
C VAL A 27 -15.57 9.70 12.85
N LEU A 28 -15.81 8.93 11.79
CA LEU A 28 -14.74 8.21 11.10
C LEU A 28 -13.88 9.21 10.33
N HIS A 29 -12.56 9.13 10.51
CA HIS A 29 -11.60 9.99 9.85
C HIS A 29 -10.80 9.23 8.80
N ASN A 30 -10.52 9.89 7.67
CA ASN A 30 -9.52 9.38 6.74
C ASN A 30 -8.13 9.57 7.35
N VAL A 31 -7.48 8.48 7.71
CA VAL A 31 -6.14 8.50 8.34
C VAL A 31 -5.01 8.54 7.31
N PHE A 32 -5.33 8.67 6.03
CA PHE A 32 -4.38 8.78 4.92
C PHE A 32 -3.31 7.69 4.97
N SER A 33 -2.03 8.09 5.05
CA SER A 33 -0.90 7.18 4.94
C SER A 33 -0.69 6.30 6.17
N VAL A 34 -1.40 6.55 7.28
CA VAL A 34 -1.46 5.59 8.40
C VAL A 34 -2.00 4.23 7.91
N ALA A 35 -2.83 4.20 6.85
CA ALA A 35 -3.27 2.97 6.22
C ALA A 35 -2.11 2.05 5.79
N LYS A 36 -0.97 2.62 5.38
CA LYS A 36 0.21 1.82 4.97
C LYS A 36 0.75 0.99 6.12
N THR A 37 0.71 1.50 7.35
CA THR A 37 1.14 0.75 8.54
C THR A 37 0.32 -0.54 8.67
N PHE A 38 -1.00 -0.46 8.51
CA PHE A 38 -1.86 -1.65 8.57
C PHE A 38 -1.60 -2.61 7.41
N THR A 39 -1.40 -2.11 6.18
CA THR A 39 -1.01 -2.96 5.04
C THR A 39 0.29 -3.72 5.33
N VAL A 40 1.32 -3.03 5.81
CA VAL A 40 2.62 -3.65 6.16
C VAL A 40 2.46 -4.63 7.32
N THR A 41 1.62 -4.33 8.33
CA THR A 41 1.31 -5.28 9.42
C THR A 41 0.70 -6.56 8.88
N GLY A 42 -0.30 -6.49 7.99
CA GLY A 42 -0.90 -7.68 7.38
C GLY A 42 0.12 -8.48 6.56
N ILE A 43 0.98 -7.80 5.80
CA ILE A 43 2.07 -8.46 5.08
C ILE A 43 3.05 -9.13 6.04
N GLY A 44 3.43 -8.46 7.14
CA GLY A 44 4.29 -9.02 8.17
C GLY A 44 3.72 -10.31 8.78
N MET A 45 2.42 -10.34 9.07
CA MET A 45 1.74 -11.56 9.52
C MET A 45 1.79 -12.69 8.48
N ALA A 46 1.64 -12.37 7.19
CA ALA A 46 1.76 -13.36 6.12
C ALA A 46 3.21 -13.87 5.98
N VAL A 47 4.20 -13.01 6.22
CA VAL A 47 5.61 -13.40 6.28
C VAL A 47 5.88 -14.33 7.47
N ASP A 48 5.39 -13.98 8.66
CA ASP A 48 5.52 -14.83 9.86
C ASP A 48 4.85 -16.20 9.70
N ALA A 49 3.75 -16.25 8.94
CA ALA A 49 3.05 -17.49 8.59
C ALA A 49 3.72 -18.29 7.46
N GLY A 50 4.80 -17.79 6.86
CA GLY A 50 5.49 -18.43 5.74
C GLY A 50 4.72 -18.40 4.42
N LEU A 51 3.72 -17.52 4.28
CA LEU A 51 2.95 -17.34 3.05
C LEU A 51 3.66 -16.40 2.06
N LEU A 52 4.42 -15.43 2.58
CA LEU A 52 5.25 -14.52 1.80
C LEU A 52 6.68 -14.53 2.34
N HIS A 53 7.62 -14.21 1.47
CA HIS A 53 9.01 -13.93 1.83
C HIS A 53 9.39 -12.52 1.37
N LEU A 54 10.27 -11.86 2.12
CA LEU A 54 10.78 -10.53 1.76
C LEU A 54 11.50 -10.52 0.39
N SER A 55 12.02 -11.68 -0.04
CA SER A 55 12.64 -11.88 -1.35
C SER A 55 11.65 -12.12 -2.50
N ASP A 56 10.36 -12.31 -2.21
CA ASP A 56 9.35 -12.58 -3.24
C ASP A 56 9.25 -11.41 -4.20
N LYS A 57 9.07 -11.72 -5.48
CA LYS A 57 9.07 -10.70 -6.53
C LYS A 57 7.66 -10.47 -7.04
N PRO A 58 7.25 -9.19 -7.25
CA PRO A 58 6.00 -8.90 -7.91
C PRO A 58 5.98 -9.41 -9.37
N ALA A 59 7.15 -9.53 -10.01
CA ALA A 59 7.28 -10.14 -11.34
C ALA A 59 6.70 -11.56 -11.36
N ASP A 60 7.11 -12.42 -10.42
CA ASP A 60 6.64 -13.81 -10.31
C ASP A 60 5.15 -13.87 -9.93
N CYS A 61 4.68 -12.90 -9.13
CA CYS A 61 3.27 -12.84 -8.74
C CYS A 61 2.34 -12.40 -9.87
N PHE A 62 2.81 -11.59 -10.81
CA PHE A 62 1.96 -10.90 -11.77
C PHE A 62 2.44 -10.99 -13.22
N GLU A 63 3.18 -12.03 -13.59
CA GLU A 63 3.79 -12.22 -14.92
C GLU A 63 2.86 -11.84 -16.09
N GLY A 64 1.59 -12.23 -16.05
CA GLY A 64 0.60 -11.92 -17.10
C GLY A 64 0.12 -10.46 -17.19
N LEU A 65 0.61 -9.58 -16.31
CA LEU A 65 0.31 -8.14 -16.32
C LEU A 65 1.48 -7.30 -16.84
N PHE A 66 2.64 -7.92 -17.05
CA PHE A 66 3.82 -7.28 -17.61
C PHE A 66 3.65 -7.18 -19.14
N SER A 67 4.20 -6.13 -19.73
CA SER A 67 4.22 -5.92 -21.17
C SER A 67 5.66 -5.83 -21.68
N GLU A 68 5.85 -5.90 -23.00
CA GLU A 68 7.17 -5.70 -23.63
C GLU A 68 7.81 -4.35 -23.30
N ASN A 69 7.00 -3.36 -22.91
CA ASN A 69 7.45 -2.02 -22.53
C ASN A 69 7.68 -1.85 -21.02
N THR A 70 7.45 -2.90 -20.21
CA THR A 70 7.69 -2.84 -18.77
C THR A 70 9.20 -2.81 -18.51
N ASP A 71 9.64 -1.93 -17.60
CA ASP A 71 11.06 -1.82 -17.28
C ASP A 71 11.61 -3.16 -16.74
N PRO A 72 12.69 -3.71 -17.34
CA PRO A 72 13.23 -5.01 -16.93
C PRO A 72 13.71 -5.04 -15.47
N ARG A 73 13.95 -3.89 -14.82
CA ARG A 73 14.33 -3.82 -13.40
C ARG A 73 13.28 -4.39 -12.46
N TRP A 74 12.02 -4.46 -12.87
CA TRP A 74 10.98 -5.13 -12.08
C TRP A 74 11.30 -6.60 -11.77
N GLN A 75 12.13 -7.26 -12.58
CA GLN A 75 12.64 -8.62 -12.33
C GLN A 75 13.54 -8.70 -11.09
N ASN A 76 14.02 -7.57 -10.58
CA ASN A 76 14.87 -7.46 -9.39
C ASN A 76 14.18 -6.77 -8.21
N VAL A 77 12.96 -6.24 -8.41
CA VAL A 77 12.16 -5.69 -7.30
C VAL A 77 11.71 -6.85 -6.42
N THR A 78 11.84 -6.69 -5.11
CA THR A 78 11.39 -7.66 -4.11
C THR A 78 10.31 -7.03 -3.23
N LEU A 79 9.59 -7.85 -2.47
CA LEU A 79 8.66 -7.39 -1.46
C LEU A 79 9.35 -6.44 -0.46
N GLU A 80 10.57 -6.74 -0.04
CA GLU A 80 11.38 -5.84 0.80
C GLU A 80 11.50 -4.44 0.20
N HIS A 81 11.91 -4.33 -1.07
CA HIS A 81 12.04 -3.05 -1.76
C HIS A 81 10.72 -2.27 -1.82
N LEU A 82 9.58 -2.97 -1.91
CA LEU A 82 8.26 -2.32 -1.88
C LEU A 82 7.94 -1.80 -0.47
N LEU A 83 8.22 -2.58 0.57
CA LEU A 83 7.94 -2.23 1.97
C LEU A 83 8.84 -1.09 2.48
N THR A 84 10.08 -1.00 1.97
CA THR A 84 11.04 0.04 2.31
C THR A 84 10.97 1.27 1.40
N MET A 85 10.06 1.26 0.40
CA MET A 85 9.93 2.33 -0.61
C MET A 85 11.22 2.57 -1.42
N THR A 86 11.98 1.51 -1.66
CA THR A 86 13.22 1.55 -2.46
C THR A 86 13.06 0.77 -3.77
N SER A 87 11.87 0.79 -4.38
CA SER A 87 11.57 -0.03 -5.56
C SER A 87 12.24 0.43 -6.86
N GLY A 88 13.00 1.54 -6.86
CA GLY A 88 13.73 2.06 -8.02
C GLY A 88 13.00 3.19 -8.79
N HIS A 89 11.78 3.54 -8.37
CA HIS A 89 11.05 4.69 -8.92
C HIS A 89 11.68 5.99 -8.42
N GLY A 90 11.91 6.95 -9.32
CA GLY A 90 12.48 8.26 -8.99
C GLY A 90 11.46 9.34 -8.63
N ALA A 91 10.16 9.01 -8.65
CA ALA A 91 9.07 9.92 -8.34
C ALA A 91 7.90 9.23 -7.66
N ALA A 92 7.11 10.01 -6.91
CA ALA A 92 5.89 9.52 -6.27
C ALA A 92 4.79 9.30 -7.33
N HIS A 93 4.34 8.06 -7.46
CA HIS A 93 3.26 7.67 -8.37
C HIS A 93 2.00 7.20 -7.60
N MET A 94 0.89 7.18 -8.32
CA MET A 94 -0.46 6.84 -7.82
C MET A 94 -0.94 7.79 -6.72
N MET A 95 -0.53 9.05 -6.82
CA MET A 95 -0.91 10.13 -5.91
C MET A 95 -2.31 10.66 -6.24
N ALA A 96 -2.90 11.46 -5.35
CA ALA A 96 -4.30 11.91 -5.48
C ALA A 96 -4.63 12.53 -6.85
N ALA A 97 -3.70 13.29 -7.44
CA ALA A 97 -3.88 13.91 -8.76
C ALA A 97 -3.96 12.90 -9.91
N GLU A 98 -3.32 11.74 -9.78
CA GLU A 98 -3.29 10.67 -10.77
C GLU A 98 -4.48 9.72 -10.61
N ARG A 99 -5.05 9.62 -9.40
CA ARG A 99 -6.23 8.78 -9.12
C ARG A 99 -7.46 9.13 -9.97
N LYS A 100 -7.59 10.39 -10.43
CA LYS A 100 -8.72 10.80 -11.30
C LYS A 100 -8.73 10.09 -12.66
N TYR A 101 -7.56 9.65 -13.13
CA TYR A 101 -7.43 8.88 -14.37
C TYR A 101 -7.61 7.38 -14.15
N LEU A 102 -7.74 6.96 -12.88
CA LEU A 102 -7.78 5.57 -12.44
C LEU A 102 -9.10 5.21 -11.73
N ARG A 103 -10.01 6.17 -11.56
CA ARG A 103 -11.31 5.97 -10.89
C ARG A 103 -12.27 5.16 -11.78
N SER A 104 -12.84 4.09 -11.23
CA SER A 104 -14.17 3.65 -11.65
C SER A 104 -15.22 4.38 -10.81
N GLU A 105 -16.40 4.66 -11.35
CA GLU A 105 -17.49 5.39 -10.66
C GLU A 105 -18.08 4.63 -9.45
N THR A 106 -17.59 3.42 -9.17
CA THR A 106 -18.09 2.56 -8.10
C THR A 106 -16.96 2.30 -7.09
N ASP A 107 -16.76 3.19 -6.12
CA ASP A 107 -15.89 2.99 -4.94
C ASP A 107 -16.38 1.85 -3.99
N LYS A 108 -17.23 0.93 -4.47
CA LYS A 108 -17.57 -0.35 -3.83
C LYS A 108 -16.69 -1.43 -4.44
N ALA A 109 -16.00 -2.21 -3.59
CA ALA A 109 -15.15 -3.37 -3.91
C ALA A 109 -14.65 -3.40 -5.36
N MET A 110 -13.47 -2.85 -5.60
CA MET A 110 -12.86 -2.86 -6.94
C MET A 110 -12.80 -4.28 -7.49
N SER A 111 -13.38 -4.49 -8.68
CA SER A 111 -13.28 -5.78 -9.35
C SER A 111 -11.83 -6.10 -9.69
N GLU A 112 -11.49 -7.39 -9.79
CA GLU A 112 -10.13 -7.81 -10.13
C GLU A 112 -9.63 -7.24 -11.46
N ALA A 113 -10.53 -6.99 -12.42
CA ALA A 113 -10.19 -6.31 -13.68
C ALA A 113 -9.60 -4.91 -13.42
N VAL A 114 -10.28 -4.10 -12.61
CA VAL A 114 -9.81 -2.74 -12.31
C VAL A 114 -8.55 -2.78 -11.44
N LYS A 115 -8.43 -3.72 -10.49
CA LYS A 115 -7.18 -3.88 -9.73
C LYS A 115 -6.00 -4.23 -10.65
N ASN A 116 -6.22 -5.05 -11.67
CA ASN A 116 -5.20 -5.39 -12.65
C ASN A 116 -4.85 -4.20 -13.55
N GLU A 117 -5.79 -3.30 -13.88
CA GLU A 117 -5.48 -2.04 -14.59
C GLU A 117 -4.55 -1.15 -13.76
N TRP A 118 -4.78 -1.06 -12.46
CA TRP A 118 -3.91 -0.31 -11.54
C TRP A 118 -2.52 -0.93 -11.42
N LEU A 119 -2.42 -2.27 -11.40
CA LEU A 119 -1.12 -2.95 -11.47
C LEU A 119 -0.40 -2.68 -12.81
N ARG A 120 -1.11 -2.71 -13.94
CA ARG A 120 -0.50 -2.35 -15.24
C ARG A 120 0.00 -0.92 -15.27
N TYR A 121 -0.76 0.03 -14.69
CA TYR A 121 -0.30 1.40 -14.53
C TYR A 121 0.97 1.46 -13.69
N ALA A 122 1.01 0.78 -12.53
CA ALA A 122 2.20 0.72 -11.68
C ALA A 122 3.42 0.15 -12.42
N PHE A 123 3.26 -0.94 -13.16
CA PHE A 123 4.36 -1.56 -13.91
C PHE A 123 4.82 -0.74 -15.12
N ALA A 124 3.99 0.19 -15.61
CA ALA A 124 4.35 1.13 -16.67
C ALA A 124 5.03 2.41 -16.14
N CYS A 125 5.05 2.64 -14.82
CA CYS A 125 5.75 3.78 -14.25
C CYS A 125 7.27 3.65 -14.47
N PRO A 126 7.96 4.72 -14.90
CA PRO A 126 9.38 4.65 -15.23
C PRO A 126 10.23 4.46 -13.96
N MET A 127 11.21 3.57 -14.05
CA MET A 127 12.23 3.39 -13.03
C MET A 127 13.47 4.20 -13.39
N ILE A 128 14.06 4.85 -12.39
CA ILE A 128 15.23 5.74 -12.55
C ILE A 128 16.49 5.10 -11.93
N TYR A 129 16.29 4.29 -10.90
CA TYR A 129 17.35 3.67 -10.10
C TYR A 129 17.20 2.15 -10.08
N GLU A 130 18.26 1.44 -9.73
CA GLU A 130 18.14 0.02 -9.44
C GLU A 130 17.34 -0.18 -8.12
N PRO A 131 16.57 -1.27 -8.00
CA PRO A 131 15.89 -1.59 -6.75
C PRO A 131 16.86 -1.66 -5.56
N GLY A 132 16.52 -0.98 -4.47
CA GLY A 132 17.33 -0.89 -3.26
C GLY A 132 18.20 0.37 -3.15
N GLU A 133 18.47 1.08 -4.25
CA GLU A 133 19.43 2.20 -4.22
C GLU A 133 18.88 3.48 -3.59
N HIS A 134 17.62 3.82 -3.87
CA HIS A 134 17.04 5.10 -3.50
C HIS A 134 15.65 4.97 -2.87
N PHE A 135 15.45 5.67 -1.75
CA PHE A 135 14.14 5.84 -1.14
C PHE A 135 13.30 6.84 -1.93
N CYS A 136 12.11 6.42 -2.34
CA CYS A 136 11.10 7.27 -2.96
C CYS A 136 9.71 6.96 -2.42
N TYR A 137 9.20 7.84 -1.56
CA TYR A 137 7.89 7.67 -0.95
C TYR A 137 6.74 7.85 -1.96
N GLY A 138 5.83 6.88 -2.04
CA GLY A 138 4.67 6.94 -2.93
C GLY A 138 3.55 5.97 -2.55
N ASN A 139 2.51 5.91 -3.38
CA ASN A 139 1.41 4.95 -3.20
C ASN A 139 1.56 3.68 -4.06
N LEU A 140 2.43 3.72 -5.06
CA LEU A 140 2.69 2.59 -5.96
C LEU A 140 3.21 1.36 -5.21
N ALA A 141 4.32 1.50 -4.49
CA ALA A 141 4.95 0.38 -3.80
C ALA A 141 4.02 -0.35 -2.80
N PRO A 142 3.31 0.33 -1.89
CA PRO A 142 2.39 -0.35 -0.97
C PRO A 142 1.15 -0.91 -1.67
N TYR A 143 0.72 -0.33 -2.80
CA TYR A 143 -0.35 -0.91 -3.60
C TYR A 143 0.05 -2.25 -4.19
N VAL A 144 1.23 -2.33 -4.83
CA VAL A 144 1.76 -3.58 -5.39
C VAL A 144 1.97 -4.62 -4.28
N ALA A 145 2.56 -4.24 -3.15
CA ALA A 145 2.78 -5.14 -2.01
C ALA A 145 1.45 -5.66 -1.42
N GLY A 146 0.46 -4.79 -1.27
CA GLY A 146 -0.88 -5.18 -0.84
C GLY A 146 -1.54 -6.16 -1.80
N ARG A 147 -1.36 -5.98 -3.12
CA ARG A 147 -1.85 -6.93 -4.12
C ARG A 147 -1.16 -8.29 -4.07
N MET A 148 0.12 -8.36 -3.69
CA MET A 148 0.80 -9.64 -3.46
C MET A 148 0.14 -10.40 -2.30
N LEU A 149 -0.19 -9.71 -1.20
CA LEU A 149 -0.94 -10.28 -0.08
C LEU A 149 -2.32 -10.79 -0.52
N GLU A 150 -3.09 -10.00 -1.26
CA GLU A 150 -4.42 -10.43 -1.73
C GLU A 150 -4.31 -11.67 -2.64
N LYS A 151 -3.30 -11.69 -3.52
CA LYS A 151 -3.10 -12.82 -4.44
C LYS A 151 -2.79 -14.12 -3.71
N ILE A 152 -1.89 -14.09 -2.72
CA ILE A 152 -1.46 -15.32 -2.03
C ILE A 152 -2.49 -15.84 -1.03
N THR A 153 -3.26 -14.93 -0.42
CA THR A 153 -4.28 -15.30 0.58
C THR A 153 -5.64 -15.58 -0.04
N GLY A 154 -5.92 -15.04 -1.22
CA GLY A 154 -7.26 -15.04 -1.82
C GLY A 154 -8.26 -14.12 -1.12
N MET A 155 -7.80 -13.32 -0.14
CA MET A 155 -8.61 -12.40 0.65
C MET A 155 -8.35 -10.96 0.22
N SER A 156 -9.31 -10.06 0.45
CA SER A 156 -8.97 -8.64 0.40
C SER A 156 -8.04 -8.26 1.56
N ILE A 157 -7.26 -7.19 1.43
CA ILE A 157 -6.42 -6.69 2.54
C ILE A 157 -7.29 -6.41 3.78
N GLN A 158 -8.50 -5.88 3.56
CA GLN A 158 -9.44 -5.60 4.62
C GLN A 158 -9.87 -6.89 5.34
N ASP A 159 -10.29 -7.91 4.59
CA ASP A 159 -10.75 -9.18 5.18
C ASP A 159 -9.60 -9.88 5.91
N TYR A 160 -8.40 -9.88 5.34
CA TYR A 160 -7.23 -10.49 5.96
C TYR A 160 -6.86 -9.81 7.29
N LEU A 161 -6.83 -8.48 7.32
CA LEU A 161 -6.58 -7.73 8.56
C LEU A 161 -7.70 -7.91 9.58
N PHE A 162 -8.95 -7.99 9.12
CA PHE A 162 -10.10 -8.19 10.00
C PHE A 162 -10.08 -9.59 10.64
N GLU A 163 -9.60 -10.60 9.94
CA GLU A 163 -9.46 -11.95 10.50
C GLU A 163 -8.26 -12.08 11.45
N LYS A 164 -7.14 -11.41 11.14
CA LYS A 164 -5.86 -11.63 11.84
C LYS A 164 -5.55 -10.64 12.97
N PHE A 165 -6.14 -9.45 12.96
CA PHE A 165 -5.79 -8.38 13.89
C PHE A 165 -6.97 -7.76 14.65
N TRP A 166 -8.16 -7.69 14.03
CA TRP A 166 -9.37 -7.13 14.66
C TRP A 166 -10.24 -8.23 15.29
#